data_AF-M0ZKF9-F1
#
_entry.id   AF-M0ZKF9-F1
#
_cell.length_a   1.000
_cell.length_b   1.000
_cell.length_c   1.000
_cell.angle_alpha   90.00
_cell.angle_beta   90.00
_cell.angle_gamma   90.00
#
_symmetry.space_group_name_H-M   'P 1'
#
loop_
_entity.id
_entity.type
_entity.pdbx_description
1 polymer ?
#
loop_
_entity_poly.entity_id
_entity_poly.type
_entity_poly.pdbx_seq_one_letter_code
_entity_poly.pdbx_strand_id
1 'polypeptide(L)'
;MNYSQWNLIVQHSNLDNITQVFNINYKSLTPYGDQINDTAMLWGVKSSNDLLVQPGPSGNVQFELLLRKDTSNLTLDKGWAFPRRVYFNGDNCIMPPSEAYPHLSNDVSAMPPPDADPHMPNAASQWKVSLLKLVVTVMFSMTFFFANTYKSYALY
;
A
#
# COMPACT_ATOMS: atom_id res chain seq x y z
N MET A 1 -13.60 -11.31 -26.57
CA MET A 1 -13.38 -9.94 -27.09
C MET A 1 -11.98 -9.53 -26.65
N ASN A 2 -11.17 -9.03 -27.58
CA ASN A 2 -9.84 -8.53 -27.27
C ASN A 2 -9.88 -7.01 -27.25
N TYR A 3 -9.21 -6.37 -26.28
CA TYR A 3 -9.09 -4.92 -26.23
C TYR A 3 -7.66 -4.51 -26.62
N SER A 4 -7.49 -4.05 -27.85
CA SER A 4 -6.26 -3.40 -28.33
C SER A 4 -6.34 -1.90 -28.12
N GLN A 5 -5.22 -1.24 -27.79
CA GLN A 5 -5.18 0.22 -27.61
C GLN A 5 -6.23 0.73 -26.61
N TRP A 6 -6.48 -0.06 -25.57
CA TRP A 6 -7.47 0.27 -24.56
C TRP A 6 -7.06 1.51 -23.77
N ASN A 7 -8.05 2.19 -23.23
CA ASN A 7 -7.84 3.32 -22.34
C ASN A 7 -8.73 3.20 -21.11
N LEU A 8 -8.22 3.77 -20.02
CA LEU A 8 -8.89 3.87 -18.74
C LEU A 8 -8.84 5.33 -18.30
N ILE A 9 -9.98 5.98 -18.19
CA ILE A 9 -10.07 7.35 -17.66
C ILE A 9 -10.46 7.25 -16.20
N VAL A 10 -9.66 7.86 -15.32
CA VAL A 10 -9.85 7.82 -13.87
C VAL A 10 -9.99 9.24 -13.36
N GLN A 11 -11.01 9.48 -12.56
CA GLN A 11 -11.20 10.73 -11.82
C GLN A 11 -10.91 10.51 -10.34
N HIS A 12 -9.99 11.29 -9.78
CA HIS A 12 -9.59 11.26 -8.37
C HIS A 12 -9.09 12.63 -7.93
N SER A 13 -9.46 13.07 -6.72
CA SER A 13 -9.18 14.43 -6.24
C SER A 13 -7.69 14.77 -6.05
N ASN A 14 -6.82 13.77 -5.96
CA ASN A 14 -5.36 13.92 -5.75
C ASN A 14 -4.53 13.46 -6.96
N LEU A 15 -5.13 13.46 -8.15
CA LEU A 15 -4.48 12.99 -9.38
C LEU A 15 -3.65 14.06 -10.08
N ASP A 16 -3.67 15.28 -9.54
CA ASP A 16 -2.87 16.43 -9.93
C ASP A 16 -1.37 16.26 -9.61
N ASN A 17 -1.04 15.42 -8.62
CA ASN A 17 0.32 15.27 -8.10
C ASN A 17 0.82 13.81 -8.15
N ILE A 18 0.87 13.26 -9.36
CA ILE A 18 1.42 11.92 -9.62
C ILE A 18 2.94 11.98 -9.51
N THR A 19 3.51 11.12 -8.67
CA THR A 19 4.97 11.04 -8.45
C THR A 19 5.62 9.92 -9.24
N GLN A 20 4.97 8.75 -9.31
CA GLN A 20 5.49 7.58 -10.01
C GLN A 20 4.36 6.82 -10.69
N VAL A 21 4.70 6.21 -11.83
CA VAL A 21 3.78 5.41 -12.65
C VAL A 21 4.51 4.14 -13.05
N PHE A 22 3.88 2.99 -12.82
CA PHE A 22 4.43 1.68 -13.13
C PHE A 22 3.51 0.88 -14.04
N ASN A 23 4.10 0.28 -15.07
CA ASN A 23 3.43 -0.63 -16.01
C ASN A 23 2.20 -0.04 -16.73
N ILE A 24 2.13 1.29 -16.87
CA ILE A 24 1.06 1.98 -17.59
C ILE A 24 1.55 3.32 -18.12
N ASN A 25 0.97 3.80 -19.22
CA ASN A 25 1.16 5.17 -19.66
C ASN A 25 0.05 6.05 -19.08
N TYR A 26 0.34 7.34 -18.85
CA TYR A 26 -0.64 8.28 -18.32
C TYR A 26 -0.58 9.63 -19.03
N LYS A 27 -1.72 10.32 -19.03
CA LYS A 27 -1.84 11.71 -19.45
C LYS A 27 -2.92 12.38 -18.62
N SER A 28 -2.57 13.47 -17.95
CA SER A 28 -3.56 14.30 -17.25
C SER A 28 -4.52 14.93 -18.26
N LEU A 29 -5.81 14.97 -17.91
CA LEU A 29 -6.88 15.59 -18.67
C LEU A 29 -7.43 16.78 -17.87
N THR A 30 -7.63 17.90 -18.56
CA THR A 30 -8.19 19.14 -18.01
C THR A 30 -9.52 19.49 -18.66
N PRO A 31 -10.59 18.72 -18.37
CA PRO A 31 -11.88 18.91 -19.03
C PRO A 31 -12.50 20.28 -18.77
N TYR A 32 -12.14 20.93 -17.67
CA TYR A 32 -12.62 22.27 -17.27
C TYR A 32 -11.54 23.35 -17.40
N GLY A 33 -10.50 23.13 -18.21
CA GLY A 33 -9.33 24.01 -18.33
C GLY A 33 -8.33 23.81 -17.18
N ASP A 34 -7.33 24.70 -17.08
CA ASP A 34 -6.19 24.59 -16.15
C ASP A 34 -6.55 24.73 -14.65
N GLN A 35 -7.84 24.73 -14.31
CA GLN A 35 -8.33 24.91 -12.94
C GLN A 35 -8.50 23.59 -12.17
N ILE A 36 -8.78 22.47 -12.87
CA ILE A 36 -9.06 21.18 -12.22
C ILE A 36 -8.34 20.06 -12.97
N ASN A 37 -7.33 19.47 -12.31
CA ASN A 37 -6.47 18.39 -12.82
C ASN A 37 -6.77 17.06 -12.12
N ASP A 38 -8.05 16.77 -11.85
CA ASP A 38 -8.49 15.60 -11.09
C ASP A 38 -8.73 14.36 -11.96
N THR A 39 -8.46 14.44 -13.26
CA THR A 39 -8.78 13.39 -14.23
C THR A 39 -7.53 13.03 -15.03
N ALA A 40 -7.29 11.74 -15.25
CA ALA A 40 -6.28 11.29 -16.20
C ALA A 40 -6.77 10.15 -17.07
N MET A 41 -6.20 10.10 -18.26
CA MET A 41 -6.26 8.97 -19.17
C MET A 41 -5.04 8.07 -18.95
N LEU A 42 -5.28 6.79 -18.84
CA LEU A 42 -4.29 5.73 -18.70
C LEU A 42 -4.43 4.76 -19.88
N TRP A 43 -3.33 4.20 -20.36
CA TRP A 43 -3.35 3.19 -21.43
C TRP A 43 -2.15 2.24 -21.36
N GLY A 44 -2.28 1.09 -22.02
CA GLY A 44 -1.25 0.05 -22.03
C GLY A 44 0.10 0.53 -22.56
N VAL A 45 1.17 -0.06 -22.04
CA VAL A 45 2.53 0.02 -22.57
C VAL A 45 2.63 -0.94 -23.75
N LYS A 46 3.10 -0.43 -24.90
CA LYS A 46 3.35 -1.23 -26.10
C LYS A 46 4.19 -2.45 -25.76
N SER A 47 3.83 -3.60 -26.31
CA SER A 47 4.46 -4.92 -26.09
C SER A 47 4.36 -5.56 -24.70
N SER A 48 3.79 -4.87 -23.69
CA SER A 48 3.52 -5.45 -22.37
C SER A 48 2.03 -5.76 -22.20
N ASN A 49 1.23 -4.71 -22.04
CA ASN A 49 -0.20 -4.78 -21.76
C ASN A 49 -1.02 -4.00 -22.79
N ASP A 50 -0.53 -3.88 -24.02
CA ASP A 50 -1.21 -3.17 -25.13
C ASP A 50 -2.45 -3.91 -25.67
N LEU A 51 -2.48 -5.24 -25.47
CA LEU A 51 -3.59 -6.11 -25.87
C LEU A 51 -4.10 -6.90 -24.67
N LEU A 52 -5.38 -6.72 -24.34
CA LEU A 52 -6.07 -7.49 -23.32
C LEU A 52 -6.87 -8.60 -24.00
N VAL A 53 -6.36 -9.83 -23.93
CA VAL A 53 -6.93 -10.99 -24.65
C VAL A 53 -7.94 -11.79 -23.83
N GLN A 54 -7.98 -11.60 -22.51
CA GLN A 54 -8.84 -12.35 -21.62
C GLN A 54 -9.76 -11.41 -20.83
N PRO A 55 -10.98 -11.16 -21.31
CA PRO A 55 -11.99 -10.46 -20.52
C PRO A 55 -12.59 -11.41 -19.47
N GLY A 56 -13.15 -10.84 -18.41
CA GLY A 56 -13.88 -11.57 -17.37
C GLY A 56 -13.01 -12.03 -16.19
N PRO A 57 -13.52 -12.93 -15.33
CA PRO A 57 -12.91 -13.26 -14.04
C PRO A 57 -11.48 -13.82 -14.11
N SER A 58 -11.07 -14.34 -15.26
CA SER A 58 -9.73 -14.91 -15.48
C SER A 58 -8.73 -13.90 -16.03
N GLY A 59 -9.17 -12.71 -16.44
CA GLY A 59 -8.30 -11.64 -16.91
C GLY A 59 -7.82 -10.74 -15.78
N ASN A 60 -6.55 -10.31 -15.83
CA ASN A 60 -6.00 -9.34 -14.90
C ASN A 60 -5.05 -8.39 -15.64
N VAL A 61 -5.18 -7.10 -15.34
CA VAL A 61 -4.21 -6.06 -15.70
C VAL A 61 -3.88 -5.31 -14.44
N GLN A 62 -2.59 -5.31 -14.08
CA GLN A 62 -2.10 -4.61 -12.91
C GLN A 62 -1.18 -3.47 -13.32
N PHE A 63 -1.45 -2.31 -12.74
CA PHE A 63 -0.61 -1.12 -12.83
C PHE A 63 -0.62 -0.42 -11.47
N GLU A 64 0.34 0.47 -11.27
CA GLU A 64 0.48 1.19 -10.00
C GLU A 64 0.72 2.68 -10.25
N LEU A 65 0.05 3.50 -9.44
CA LEU A 65 0.16 4.95 -9.43
C LEU A 65 0.50 5.41 -8.02
N LEU A 66 1.64 6.07 -7.87
CA LEU A 66 2.03 6.67 -6.59
C LEU A 66 1.66 8.15 -6.60
N LEU A 67 0.69 8.52 -5.77
CA LEU A 67 0.25 9.90 -5.60
C LEU A 67 1.03 10.55 -4.46
N ARG A 68 1.42 11.82 -4.62
CA ARG A 68 2.04 12.56 -3.53
C ARG A 68 1.05 12.70 -2.39
N LYS A 69 1.52 12.44 -1.17
CA LYS A 69 0.75 12.72 0.04
C LYS A 69 0.62 14.24 0.23
N ASP A 70 -0.59 14.75 0.12
CA ASP A 70 -0.95 16.09 0.56
C ASP A 70 -1.67 16.00 1.91
N THR A 71 -1.01 16.47 2.97
CA THR A 71 -1.55 16.44 4.33
C THR A 71 -2.78 17.34 4.52
N SER A 72 -3.05 18.28 3.62
CA SER A 72 -4.22 19.15 3.71
C SER A 72 -5.50 18.52 3.15
N ASN A 73 -5.35 17.60 2.18
CA ASN A 73 -6.46 16.98 1.45
C ASN A 73 -6.59 15.46 1.66
N LEU A 74 -5.59 14.82 2.27
CA LEU A 74 -5.63 13.40 2.60
C LEU A 74 -6.66 13.15 3.71
N THR A 75 -7.65 12.33 3.40
CA THR A 75 -8.54 11.73 4.40
C THR A 75 -8.51 10.21 4.23
N LEU A 76 -8.59 9.45 5.32
CA LEU A 76 -8.74 7.99 5.26
C LEU A 76 -10.21 7.56 5.35
N ASP A 77 -11.09 8.55 5.50
CA ASP A 77 -12.53 8.35 5.58
C ASP A 77 -13.15 8.26 4.18
N LYS A 78 -14.29 7.57 4.09
CA LYS A 78 -15.20 7.52 2.93
C LYS A 78 -14.55 7.13 1.61
N GLY A 79 -13.57 6.23 1.66
CA GLY A 79 -12.95 5.69 0.46
C GLY A 79 -12.18 6.72 -0.36
N TRP A 80 -11.63 7.75 0.26
CA TRP A 80 -10.84 8.79 -0.42
C TRP A 80 -9.73 8.21 -1.31
N ALA A 81 -9.11 7.09 -0.93
CA ALA A 81 -8.05 6.46 -1.71
C ALA A 81 -8.52 5.83 -3.04
N PHE A 82 -9.84 5.73 -3.25
CA PHE A 82 -10.43 5.08 -4.41
C PHE A 82 -10.89 6.11 -5.45
N PRO A 83 -10.83 5.78 -6.75
CA PRO A 83 -11.40 6.59 -7.80
C PRO A 83 -12.86 6.95 -7.56
N ARG A 84 -13.24 8.19 -7.92
CA ARG A 84 -14.63 8.64 -7.89
C ARG A 84 -15.40 8.17 -9.13
N ARG A 85 -14.74 8.14 -10.28
CA ARG A 85 -15.28 7.67 -11.56
C ARG A 85 -14.21 6.98 -12.37
N VAL A 86 -14.62 5.96 -13.10
CA VAL A 86 -13.76 5.20 -14.00
C VAL A 86 -14.51 4.96 -15.30
N TYR A 87 -13.87 5.24 -16.43
CA TYR A 87 -14.36 4.86 -17.74
C TYR A 87 -13.37 3.91 -18.40
N PHE A 88 -13.85 2.77 -18.87
CA PHE A 88 -13.04 1.83 -19.63
C PHE A 88 -13.47 1.87 -21.09
N ASN A 89 -12.57 2.28 -21.98
CA ASN A 89 -12.86 2.46 -23.41
C ASN A 89 -14.11 3.32 -23.71
N GLY A 90 -14.41 4.28 -22.84
CA GLY A 90 -15.58 5.15 -22.94
C GLY A 90 -16.82 4.67 -22.18
N ASP A 91 -16.85 3.41 -21.75
CA ASP A 91 -17.95 2.87 -20.94
C ASP A 91 -17.78 3.24 -19.46
N ASN A 92 -18.82 3.75 -18.83
CA ASN A 92 -18.80 4.10 -17.40
C ASN A 92 -18.82 2.83 -16.53
N CYS A 93 -17.81 2.66 -15.68
CA CYS A 93 -17.75 1.57 -14.73
C CYS A 93 -18.63 1.88 -13.50
N ILE A 94 -19.40 0.88 -13.04
CA ILE A 94 -20.18 1.00 -11.81
C ILE A 94 -19.22 0.90 -10.63
N MET A 95 -19.01 2.03 -9.95
CA MET A 95 -18.24 2.09 -8.71
C MET A 95 -19.21 1.97 -7.51
N PRO A 96 -18.81 1.29 -6.43
CA PRO A 96 -19.58 1.31 -5.19
C PRO A 96 -19.60 2.73 -4.58
N PRO A 97 -20.61 3.04 -3.75
CA PRO A 97 -20.68 4.32 -3.05
C PRO A 97 -19.50 4.49 -2.08
N SER A 98 -19.16 5.73 -1.73
CA SER A 98 -18.01 6.07 -0.88
C SER A 98 -17.99 5.34 0.47
N GLU A 99 -19.17 5.10 1.03
CA GLU A 99 -19.38 4.43 2.31
C GLU A 99 -19.17 2.91 2.25
N ALA A 100 -19.16 2.33 1.05
CA ALA A 100 -18.94 0.90 0.87
C ALA A 100 -17.45 0.54 0.71
N TYR A 101 -16.57 1.55 0.60
CA TYR A 101 -15.13 1.30 0.58
C TYR A 101 -14.59 0.99 1.97
N PRO A 102 -13.57 0.13 2.08
CA PRO A 102 -12.89 -0.12 3.33
C PRO A 102 -12.35 1.18 3.92
N HIS A 103 -12.73 1.46 5.16
CA HIS A 103 -12.17 2.55 5.93
C HIS A 103 -10.96 2.03 6.68
N LEU A 104 -9.82 2.71 6.56
CA LEU A 104 -8.76 2.53 7.54
C LEU A 104 -9.24 3.19 8.84
N SER A 105 -9.37 2.39 9.90
CA SER A 105 -9.65 2.94 11.22
C SER A 105 -8.51 3.89 11.59
N ASN A 106 -8.83 5.16 11.83
CA ASN A 106 -7.88 6.10 12.44
C ASN A 106 -7.53 5.68 13.89
N ASP A 107 -8.32 4.77 14.44
CA ASP A 107 -8.02 4.09 15.68
C ASP A 107 -6.96 3.01 15.44
N VAL A 108 -5.78 3.21 16.02
CA VAL A 108 -5.12 2.12 16.75
C VAL A 108 -6.11 1.73 17.86
N SER A 109 -7.15 0.98 17.50
CA SER A 109 -8.10 0.49 18.50
C SER A 109 -7.29 -0.37 19.45
N ALA A 110 -7.38 0.00 20.73
CA ALA A 110 -6.90 -0.75 21.86
C ALA A 110 -6.92 -2.24 21.55
N MET A 111 -5.74 -2.84 21.59
CA MET A 111 -5.51 -4.28 21.51
C MET A 111 -6.67 -5.00 22.22
N PRO A 112 -7.50 -5.79 21.50
CA PRO A 112 -8.47 -6.63 22.18
C PRO A 112 -7.70 -7.55 23.15
N PRO A 113 -8.26 -7.85 24.33
CA PRO A 113 -7.61 -8.70 25.31
C PRO A 113 -7.18 -10.02 24.66
N PRO A 114 -6.03 -10.58 25.11
CA PRO A 114 -5.27 -11.59 24.40
C PRO A 114 -5.91 -12.99 24.50
N ASP A 115 -7.17 -13.16 24.09
CA ASP A 115 -7.87 -14.44 24.15
C ASP A 115 -8.55 -14.85 22.84
N ALA A 116 -8.37 -14.10 21.74
CA ALA A 116 -8.89 -14.47 20.42
C ALA A 116 -7.77 -15.01 19.51
N ASP A 117 -7.76 -16.34 19.39
CA ASP A 117 -7.14 -17.19 18.36
C ASP A 117 -5.60 -17.41 18.41
N PRO A 118 -5.13 -18.64 18.71
CA PRO A 118 -3.70 -18.97 18.83
C PRO A 118 -2.91 -19.07 17.51
N HIS A 119 -3.53 -18.91 16.34
CA HIS A 119 -2.94 -19.41 15.08
C HIS A 119 -2.72 -18.41 13.93
N MET A 120 -2.47 -17.12 14.18
CA MET A 120 -1.94 -16.24 13.13
C MET A 120 -0.60 -15.57 13.52
N PRO A 121 0.45 -15.67 12.69
CA PRO A 121 1.68 -14.91 12.88
C PRO A 121 1.50 -13.49 12.32
N ASN A 122 1.48 -12.51 13.22
CA ASN A 122 1.31 -11.11 12.87
C ASN A 122 2.59 -10.54 12.22
N ALA A 123 2.46 -10.03 10.99
CA ALA A 123 3.48 -9.27 10.28
C ALA A 123 3.57 -7.84 10.82
N ALA A 124 4.10 -7.67 12.04
CA ALA A 124 4.70 -6.44 12.57
C ALA A 124 5.13 -6.65 14.03
N SER A 125 6.12 -7.50 14.28
CA SER A 125 6.73 -7.60 15.60
C SER A 125 7.61 -6.36 15.86
N GLN A 126 7.04 -5.31 16.45
CA GLN A 126 7.85 -4.28 17.11
C GLN A 126 8.51 -4.92 18.33
N TRP A 127 9.81 -5.19 18.26
CA TRP A 127 10.58 -5.77 19.35
C TRP A 127 10.72 -4.77 20.51
N LYS A 128 9.69 -4.65 21.35
CA LYS A 128 9.83 -3.96 22.64
C LYS A 128 10.66 -4.84 23.58
N VAL A 129 11.98 -4.66 23.52
CA VAL A 129 12.91 -5.28 24.47
C VAL A 129 12.76 -4.57 25.81
N SER A 130 12.21 -5.28 26.80
CA SER A 130 12.12 -4.75 28.17
C SER A 130 13.52 -4.50 28.72
N LEU A 131 13.68 -3.39 29.44
CA LEU A 131 14.94 -3.02 30.12
C LEU A 131 15.47 -4.18 30.98
N LEU A 132 14.56 -4.91 31.66
CA LEU A 132 14.92 -6.07 32.46
C LEU A 132 15.52 -7.20 31.61
N LYS A 133 14.96 -7.47 30.42
CA LYS A 133 15.50 -8.49 29.52
C LYS A 133 16.87 -8.09 28.98
N LEU A 134 17.09 -6.81 28.70
CA LEU A 134 18.39 -6.30 28.28
C LEU A 134 19.44 -6.47 29.40
N VAL A 135 19.10 -6.06 30.62
CA VAL A 135 19.98 -6.15 31.79
C VAL A 135 20.33 -7.61 32.10
N VAL A 136 19.35 -8.52 32.10
CA VAL A 136 19.60 -9.94 32.36
C VAL A 136 20.52 -10.54 31.29
N THR A 137 20.31 -10.19 30.01
CA THR A 137 21.15 -10.70 28.92
C THR A 137 22.60 -10.21 29.03
N VAL A 138 22.79 -8.93 29.38
CA VAL A 138 24.13 -8.35 29.60
C VAL A 138 24.82 -8.98 30.81
N MET A 139 24.10 -9.19 31.92
CA MET A 139 24.67 -9.84 33.10
C MET A 139 25.08 -11.28 32.80
N PHE A 140 24.24 -12.03 32.08
CA PHE A 140 24.54 -13.41 31.69
C PHE A 140 25.77 -13.45 30.77
N SER A 141 25.86 -12.57 29.78
CA SER A 141 27.03 -12.53 28.90
C SER A 141 28.31 -12.16 29.66
N MET A 142 28.27 -11.18 30.57
CA MET A 142 29.43 -10.85 31.42
C MET A 142 29.87 -12.05 32.24
N THR A 143 28.96 -12.79 32.87
CA THR A 143 29.34 -13.99 33.65
C THR A 143 30.02 -15.06 32.80
N PHE A 144 29.56 -15.28 31.56
CA PHE A 144 30.21 -16.21 30.62
C PHE A 144 31.60 -15.73 30.21
N PHE A 145 31.77 -14.45 29.91
CA PHE A 145 33.07 -13.88 29.55
C PHE A 145 34.06 -13.99 30.72
N PHE A 146 33.64 -13.65 31.94
CA PHE A 146 34.48 -13.78 33.13
C PHE A 146 34.81 -15.24 33.44
N ALA A 147 33.84 -16.15 33.41
CA ALA A 147 34.09 -17.57 33.67
C ALA A 147 35.12 -18.18 32.71
N ASN A 148 35.07 -17.81 31.42
CA ASN A 148 36.04 -18.28 30.43
C ASN A 148 37.43 -17.62 30.58
N THR A 149 37.51 -16.36 30.99
CA THR A 149 38.80 -15.73 31.28
C THR A 149 39.46 -16.34 32.51
N TYR A 150 38.73 -16.53 33.62
CA TYR A 150 39.27 -17.20 34.81
C TYR A 150 39.77 -18.63 34.52
N LYS A 151 39.06 -19.39 33.68
CA LYS A 151 39.51 -20.72 33.25
C LYS A 151 40.80 -20.67 32.42
N SER A 152 40.99 -19.61 31.64
CA SER A 152 42.21 -19.41 30.83
C SER A 152 43.41 -18.95 31.66
N TYR A 153 43.20 -18.24 32.77
CA TYR A 153 44.26 -17.85 33.71
C TYR A 153 44.61 -18.94 34.73
N ALA A 154 43.74 -19.93 34.96
CA ALA A 154 43.99 -21.07 35.85
C ALA A 154 44.68 -22.27 35.16
N LEU A 155 45.00 -22.15 33.87
CA LEU A 155 45.72 -23.16 33.08
C LEU A 155 47.17 -22.74 32.73
N TYR A 156 47.73 -21.80 33.50
CA TYR A 156 49.17 -21.48 33.54
C TYR A 156 49.70 -21.63 34.96
#